data_AF-A0A094CCG7-F1
#
_entry.id   AF-A0A094CCG7-F1
#
_cell.length_a   1.000
_cell.length_b   1.000
_cell.length_c   1.000
_cell.angle_alpha   90.00
_cell.angle_beta   90.00
_cell.angle_gamma   90.00
#
_symmetry.space_group_name_H-M   'P 1'
#
loop_
_entity.id
_entity.type
_entity.pdbx_description
1 polymer ?
#
loop_
_entity_poly.entity_id
_entity_poly.type
_entity_poly.pdbx_seq_one_letter_code
_entity_poly.pdbx_strand_id
1 'polypeptide(L)'
;GLPELVSRSDIARAKRIANPGCYATAAQIGIAPLVEFLGGQPTVFGVSGYSGAGTKPSPKNDVENLRENLIPYSLTDHIHEREISSQLGVNVAFIPHVASWFQGIHHTISVPLDRTFTSRDIRQIYQDRYAGEKLVKVTGEPPSVKAISGKHGVEVGGFGVHSSGKRVVVCATIDNLLKGAATQCLQNMNLALGFAETPSPVSTAASSPLAVPQPFGISTVPTLYTAQLNTAGADGSSSSSDALAGHAQPKDSQDTTDMGSRILERLEEEEIAQLARLEEDSAA
;
A
#
# COMPACT_ATOMS: atom_id res chain seq x y z
N GLY A 1 -10.02 -8.91 -11.91
CA GLY A 1 -9.23 -8.61 -13.11
C GLY A 1 -7.77 -8.48 -12.72
N LEU A 2 -7.05 -9.60 -12.72
CA LEU A 2 -5.61 -9.66 -12.46
C LEU A 2 -4.95 -10.38 -13.65
N PRO A 3 -4.59 -9.66 -14.73
CA PRO A 3 -4.19 -10.23 -16.03
C PRO A 3 -3.06 -11.25 -15.96
N GLU A 4 -2.21 -11.18 -14.94
CA GLU A 4 -1.11 -12.11 -14.70
C GLU A 4 -1.60 -13.51 -14.30
N LEU A 5 -2.80 -13.62 -13.71
CA LEU A 5 -3.37 -14.87 -13.18
C LEU A 5 -4.67 -15.31 -13.85
N VAL A 6 -5.40 -14.40 -14.48
CA VAL A 6 -6.64 -14.72 -15.22
C VAL A 6 -6.45 -14.52 -16.72
N SER A 7 -7.25 -15.22 -17.51
CA SER A 7 -7.24 -15.08 -18.97
C SER A 7 -7.51 -13.63 -19.39
N ARG A 8 -6.53 -13.03 -20.07
CA ARG A 8 -6.65 -11.68 -20.67
C ARG A 8 -7.83 -11.58 -21.63
N SER A 9 -8.17 -12.67 -22.32
CA SER A 9 -9.33 -12.71 -23.22
C SER A 9 -10.66 -12.61 -22.48
N ASP A 10 -10.74 -13.10 -21.24
CA ASP A 10 -11.94 -12.97 -20.42
C ASP A 10 -12.10 -11.54 -19.91
N ILE A 11 -10.99 -10.89 -19.52
CA ILE A 11 -10.99 -9.46 -19.19
C ILE A 11 -11.40 -8.63 -20.41
N ALA A 12 -10.84 -8.91 -21.59
CA ALA A 12 -11.11 -8.16 -22.80
C ALA A 12 -12.60 -8.20 -23.23
N ARG A 13 -13.30 -9.31 -22.94
CA ARG A 13 -14.74 -9.48 -23.24
C ARG A 13 -15.67 -9.02 -22.11
N ALA A 14 -15.13 -8.73 -20.93
CA ALA A 14 -15.93 -8.44 -19.75
C ALA A 14 -16.58 -7.05 -19.83
N LYS A 15 -17.87 -6.97 -19.53
CA LYS A 15 -18.60 -5.69 -19.37
C LYS A 15 -18.46 -5.08 -17.98
N ARG A 16 -18.12 -5.92 -16.99
CA ARG A 16 -17.91 -5.54 -15.60
C ARG A 16 -16.65 -6.24 -15.12
N ILE A 17 -15.68 -5.45 -14.65
CA ILE A 17 -14.40 -5.97 -14.16
C ILE A 17 -14.24 -5.51 -12.73
N ALA A 18 -14.25 -6.45 -11.79
CA ALA A 18 -13.85 -6.18 -10.41
C ALA A 18 -12.32 -6.11 -10.34
N ASN A 19 -11.80 -4.98 -9.87
CA ASN A 19 -10.37 -4.83 -9.61
C ASN A 19 -10.02 -5.52 -8.28
N PRO A 20 -8.94 -6.30 -8.21
CA PRO A 20 -8.54 -6.92 -6.96
C PRO A 20 -8.15 -5.88 -5.90
N GLY A 21 -8.27 -6.25 -4.63
CA GLY A 21 -7.82 -5.44 -3.51
C GLY A 21 -6.29 -5.34 -3.45
N CYS A 22 -5.75 -4.27 -2.86
CA CYS A 22 -4.32 -3.99 -2.90
C CYS A 22 -3.46 -5.10 -2.25
N TYR A 23 -3.79 -5.56 -1.04
CA TYR A 23 -3.09 -6.71 -0.45
C TYR A 23 -3.31 -7.99 -1.24
N ALA A 24 -4.53 -8.19 -1.75
CA ALA A 24 -4.89 -9.39 -2.50
C ALA A 24 -4.06 -9.52 -3.78
N THR A 25 -3.84 -8.43 -4.51
CA THR A 25 -2.98 -8.39 -5.71
C THR A 25 -1.59 -8.94 -5.43
N ALA A 26 -0.88 -8.38 -4.44
CA ALA A 26 0.49 -8.79 -4.14
C ALA A 26 0.57 -10.21 -3.56
N ALA A 27 -0.39 -10.61 -2.73
CA ALA A 27 -0.42 -11.95 -2.15
C ALA A 27 -0.73 -13.03 -3.19
N GLN A 28 -1.69 -12.78 -4.09
CA GLN A 28 -2.00 -13.68 -5.19
C GLN A 28 -0.77 -13.89 -6.10
N ILE A 29 -0.09 -12.83 -6.49
CA ILE A 29 1.16 -12.91 -7.28
C ILE A 29 2.26 -13.65 -6.50
N GLY A 30 2.35 -13.45 -5.20
CA GLY A 30 3.32 -14.12 -4.33
C GLY A 30 2.99 -15.57 -3.96
N ILE A 31 1.80 -16.10 -4.28
CA ILE A 31 1.41 -17.49 -3.91
C ILE A 31 1.12 -18.32 -5.15
N ALA A 32 0.54 -17.75 -6.20
CA ALA A 32 0.10 -18.47 -7.39
C ALA A 32 1.15 -19.43 -7.99
N PRO A 33 2.46 -19.09 -8.08
CA PRO A 33 3.45 -20.02 -8.62
C PRO A 33 3.70 -21.27 -7.77
N LEU A 34 3.23 -21.27 -6.51
CA LEU A 34 3.47 -22.35 -5.53
C LEU A 34 2.22 -23.17 -5.20
N VAL A 35 1.06 -22.86 -5.79
CA VAL A 35 -0.22 -23.50 -5.46
C VAL A 35 -0.17 -25.02 -5.65
N GLU A 36 0.49 -25.50 -6.70
CA GLU A 36 0.62 -26.95 -6.98
C GLU A 36 1.58 -27.68 -6.03
N PHE A 37 2.33 -26.96 -5.21
CA PHE A 37 3.36 -27.50 -4.31
C PHE A 37 3.04 -27.28 -2.84
N LEU A 38 1.81 -26.86 -2.50
CA LEU A 38 1.43 -26.56 -1.12
C LEU A 38 1.40 -27.82 -0.26
N GLY A 39 2.20 -27.82 0.80
CA GLY A 39 2.16 -28.83 1.87
C GLY A 39 1.27 -28.43 3.06
N GLY A 40 0.59 -27.28 2.98
CA GLY A 40 -0.23 -26.71 4.03
C GLY A 40 -0.69 -25.29 3.69
N GLN A 41 -1.37 -24.64 4.62
CA GLN A 41 -1.92 -23.29 4.44
C GLN A 41 -0.80 -22.23 4.39
N PRO A 42 -0.70 -21.41 3.33
CA PRO A 42 0.17 -20.24 3.31
C PRO A 42 -0.26 -19.21 4.36
N THR A 43 0.72 -18.54 4.97
CA THR A 43 0.48 -17.40 5.88
C THR A 43 1.12 -16.15 5.33
N VAL A 44 0.32 -15.09 5.19
CA VAL A 44 0.71 -13.79 4.66
C VAL A 44 0.75 -12.78 5.80
N PHE A 45 1.92 -12.23 6.10
CA PHE A 45 2.07 -11.05 6.94
C PHE A 45 2.25 -9.83 6.02
N GLY A 46 1.29 -8.90 6.05
CA GLY A 46 1.28 -7.75 5.15
C GLY A 46 1.34 -6.43 5.89
N VAL A 47 2.23 -5.53 5.48
CA VAL A 47 2.32 -4.17 6.02
C VAL A 47 2.05 -3.16 4.91
N SER A 48 1.04 -2.30 5.10
CA SER A 48 0.70 -1.22 4.17
C SER A 48 1.08 0.14 4.72
N GLY A 49 1.33 1.08 3.82
CA GLY A 49 1.27 2.49 4.14
C GLY A 49 -0.17 2.95 4.42
N TYR A 50 -0.30 4.05 5.15
CA TYR A 50 -1.59 4.51 5.67
C TYR A 50 -2.56 5.04 4.61
N SER A 51 -2.10 5.34 3.39
CA SER A 51 -2.98 5.68 2.26
C SER A 51 -3.99 4.59 1.92
N GLY A 52 -3.73 3.33 2.29
CA GLY A 52 -4.66 2.22 2.11
C GLY A 52 -5.92 2.30 2.97
N ALA A 53 -5.93 3.11 4.04
CA ALA A 53 -7.11 3.31 4.87
C ALA A 53 -8.11 4.33 4.29
N GLY A 54 -7.78 4.97 3.16
CA GLY A 54 -8.61 5.99 2.52
C GLY A 54 -8.52 7.36 3.18
N THR A 55 -9.43 8.26 2.79
CA THR A 55 -9.44 9.67 3.22
C THR A 55 -10.29 9.92 4.48
N LYS A 56 -11.19 9.01 4.83
CA LYS A 56 -12.03 9.12 6.03
C LYS A 56 -11.16 8.96 7.29
N PRO A 57 -11.17 9.91 8.24
CA PRO A 57 -10.33 9.83 9.44
C PRO A 57 -10.54 8.55 10.24
N SER A 58 -9.45 7.94 10.69
CA SER A 58 -9.40 6.71 11.47
C SER A 58 -8.03 6.57 12.17
N PRO A 59 -7.89 5.71 13.19
CA PRO A 59 -6.58 5.42 13.77
C PRO A 59 -5.54 4.91 12.78
N LYS A 60 -5.98 4.37 11.63
CA LYS A 60 -5.14 3.78 10.58
C LYS A 60 -4.61 4.79 9.56
N ASN A 61 -5.12 6.03 9.55
CA ASN A 61 -4.60 7.14 8.74
C ASN A 61 -4.34 8.41 9.56
N ASP A 62 -4.34 8.29 10.89
CA ASP A 62 -3.83 9.31 11.79
C ASP A 62 -2.29 9.22 11.85
N VAL A 63 -1.63 10.20 11.24
CA VAL A 63 -0.17 10.26 11.14
C VAL A 63 0.50 10.41 12.50
N GLU A 64 -0.15 11.07 13.46
CA GLU A 64 0.36 11.20 14.83
C GLU A 64 0.34 9.85 15.54
N ASN A 65 -0.78 9.13 15.44
CA ASN A 65 -0.94 7.79 16.01
C ASN A 65 0.00 6.75 15.37
N LEU A 66 0.33 6.93 14.09
CA LEU A 66 1.22 6.03 13.35
C LEU A 66 2.71 6.33 13.58
N ARG A 67 3.07 7.49 14.12
CA ARG A 67 4.47 7.84 14.37
C ARG A 67 5.11 6.79 15.28
N GLU A 68 6.22 6.23 14.82
CA GLU A 68 6.96 5.16 15.53
C GLU A 68 6.11 3.93 15.87
N ASN A 69 5.04 3.69 15.12
CA ASN A 69 4.05 2.67 15.41
C ASN A 69 3.83 1.73 14.21
N LEU A 70 3.31 0.54 14.51
CA LEU A 70 2.87 -0.47 13.56
C LEU A 70 1.57 -1.07 14.10
N ILE A 71 0.45 -0.78 13.44
CA ILE A 71 -0.87 -1.06 14.00
C ILE A 71 -1.45 -2.33 13.34
N PRO A 72 -1.69 -3.42 14.10
CA PRO A 72 -2.46 -4.55 13.62
C PRO A 72 -3.94 -4.18 13.45
N TYR A 73 -4.61 -4.78 12.47
CA TYR A 73 -6.08 -4.67 12.36
C TYR A 73 -6.64 -5.88 11.64
N SER A 74 -7.89 -6.26 11.96
CA SER A 74 -8.60 -7.36 11.28
C SER A 74 -7.72 -8.60 11.08
N LEU A 75 -7.15 -9.08 12.19
CA LEU A 75 -6.11 -10.13 12.21
C LEU A 75 -6.57 -11.50 11.71
N THR A 76 -7.89 -11.69 11.61
CA THR A 76 -8.55 -12.82 10.95
C THR A 76 -9.76 -12.29 10.19
N ASP A 77 -10.29 -13.09 9.27
CA ASP A 77 -11.53 -12.80 8.52
C ASP A 77 -11.46 -11.50 7.69
N HIS A 78 -10.24 -11.04 7.39
CA HIS A 78 -10.03 -9.87 6.55
C HIS A 78 -10.59 -10.14 5.14
N ILE A 79 -11.25 -9.16 4.52
CA ILE A 79 -11.86 -9.34 3.19
C ILE A 79 -10.88 -9.87 2.14
N HIS A 80 -9.65 -9.33 2.10
CA HIS A 80 -8.58 -9.82 1.24
C HIS A 80 -8.17 -11.29 1.51
N GLU A 81 -8.31 -11.82 2.73
CA GLU A 81 -8.05 -13.24 3.00
C GLU A 81 -8.99 -14.11 2.15
N ARG A 82 -10.30 -13.81 2.21
CA ARG A 82 -11.33 -14.48 1.43
C ARG A 82 -11.12 -14.31 -0.07
N GLU A 83 -10.74 -13.10 -0.50
CA GLU A 83 -10.45 -12.82 -1.91
C GLU A 83 -9.28 -13.66 -2.43
N ILE A 84 -8.15 -13.67 -1.73
CA ILE A 84 -6.97 -14.46 -2.10
C ILE A 84 -7.34 -15.94 -2.16
N SER A 85 -8.04 -16.44 -1.14
CA SER A 85 -8.43 -17.85 -1.09
C SER A 85 -9.37 -18.25 -2.22
N SER A 86 -10.36 -17.42 -2.52
CA SER A 86 -11.29 -17.66 -3.61
C SER A 86 -10.58 -17.66 -4.98
N GLN A 87 -9.68 -16.70 -5.23
CA GLN A 87 -9.01 -16.58 -6.52
C GLN A 87 -7.95 -17.67 -6.76
N LEU A 88 -7.28 -18.15 -5.70
CA LEU A 88 -6.27 -19.19 -5.81
C LEU A 88 -6.82 -20.61 -5.64
N GLY A 89 -8.08 -20.76 -5.19
CA GLY A 89 -8.69 -22.06 -4.91
C GLY A 89 -8.11 -22.78 -3.70
N VAL A 90 -7.41 -22.07 -2.81
CA VAL A 90 -6.76 -22.64 -1.61
C VAL A 90 -6.93 -21.72 -0.41
N ASN A 91 -7.01 -22.29 0.80
CA ASN A 91 -7.07 -21.48 2.01
C ASN A 91 -5.75 -20.76 2.25
N VAL A 92 -5.81 -19.49 2.66
CA VAL A 92 -4.65 -18.70 3.12
C VAL A 92 -4.99 -18.04 4.44
N ALA A 93 -3.99 -17.76 5.26
CA ALA A 93 -4.15 -16.94 6.46
C ALA A 93 -3.50 -15.57 6.20
N PHE A 94 -4.17 -14.48 6.57
CA PHE A 94 -3.68 -13.13 6.30
C PHE A 94 -3.72 -12.24 7.55
N ILE A 95 -2.58 -11.59 7.82
CA ILE A 95 -2.37 -10.77 9.01
C ILE A 95 -1.92 -9.36 8.58
N PRO A 96 -2.85 -8.38 8.49
CA PRO A 96 -2.54 -7.03 8.05
C PRO A 96 -2.06 -6.12 9.18
N HIS A 97 -1.11 -5.26 8.83
CA HIS A 97 -0.66 -4.14 9.64
C HIS A 97 -0.57 -2.87 8.80
N VAL A 98 -0.71 -1.72 9.45
CA VAL A 98 -0.48 -0.40 8.84
C VAL A 98 0.69 0.29 9.53
N ALA A 99 1.55 0.92 8.75
CA ALA A 99 2.74 1.62 9.21
C ALA A 99 2.72 3.10 8.85
N SER A 100 3.73 3.82 9.32
CA SER A 100 3.84 5.29 9.23
C SER A 100 4.14 5.86 7.84
N TRP A 101 4.54 5.03 6.86
CA TRP A 101 4.78 5.51 5.50
C TRP A 101 3.47 5.70 4.74
N PHE A 102 3.46 6.63 3.77
CA PHE A 102 2.25 6.98 3.03
C PHE A 102 1.75 5.86 2.11
N GLN A 103 2.59 5.38 1.18
CA GLN A 103 2.19 4.38 0.17
C GLN A 103 3.24 3.28 -0.02
N GLY A 104 2.75 2.10 -0.38
CA GLY A 104 3.49 0.87 -0.57
C GLY A 104 3.06 -0.24 0.41
N ILE A 105 3.00 -1.47 -0.09
CA ILE A 105 2.75 -2.69 0.67
C ILE A 105 3.99 -3.58 0.61
N HIS A 106 4.31 -4.22 1.72
CA HIS A 106 5.25 -5.34 1.79
C HIS A 106 4.56 -6.56 2.39
N HIS A 107 4.64 -7.67 1.67
CA HIS A 107 4.24 -8.99 2.16
C HIS A 107 5.46 -9.82 2.47
N THR A 108 5.41 -10.52 3.60
CA THR A 108 6.25 -11.66 3.91
C THR A 108 5.36 -12.89 3.96
N ILE A 109 5.56 -13.82 3.03
CA ILE A 109 4.66 -14.95 2.80
C ILE A 109 5.40 -16.23 3.14
N SER A 110 4.95 -16.95 4.18
CA SER A 110 5.46 -18.26 4.55
C SER A 110 4.59 -19.35 3.94
N VAL A 111 5.19 -20.23 3.14
CA VAL A 111 4.49 -21.27 2.39
C VAL A 111 5.05 -22.64 2.77
N PRO A 112 4.27 -23.51 3.43
CA PRO A 112 4.62 -24.92 3.59
C PRO A 112 4.60 -25.64 2.24
N LEU A 113 5.57 -26.53 2.00
CA LEU A 113 5.74 -27.23 0.72
C LEU A 113 5.55 -28.75 0.89
N ASP A 114 4.91 -29.39 -0.09
CA ASP A 114 4.62 -30.84 -0.09
C ASP A 114 5.87 -31.70 -0.34
N ARG A 115 6.87 -31.11 -0.99
CA ARG A 115 8.17 -31.70 -1.32
C ARG A 115 9.29 -30.70 -1.07
N THR A 116 10.52 -31.14 -1.27
CA THR A 116 11.72 -30.34 -1.01
C THR A 116 12.12 -29.51 -2.22
N PHE A 117 12.42 -28.25 -2.00
CA PHE A 117 13.01 -27.35 -3.01
C PHE A 117 14.27 -26.68 -2.47
N THR A 118 15.09 -26.17 -3.38
CA THR A 118 16.14 -25.19 -3.06
C THR A 118 15.65 -23.77 -3.37
N SER A 119 16.31 -22.74 -2.84
CA SER A 119 16.03 -21.35 -3.21
C SER A 119 16.17 -21.09 -4.70
N ARG A 120 17.06 -21.81 -5.38
CA ARG A 120 17.24 -21.71 -6.84
C ARG A 120 16.01 -22.25 -7.57
N ASP A 121 15.48 -23.39 -7.14
CA ASP A 121 14.30 -24.01 -7.76
C ASP A 121 13.08 -23.08 -7.61
N ILE A 122 12.85 -22.55 -6.41
CA ILE A 122 11.75 -21.60 -6.18
C ILE A 122 11.92 -20.36 -7.05
N ARG A 123 13.11 -19.76 -7.10
CA ARG A 123 13.34 -18.59 -7.94
C ARG A 123 13.06 -18.89 -9.41
N GLN A 124 13.47 -20.06 -9.91
CA GLN A 124 13.23 -20.46 -11.30
C GLN A 124 11.73 -20.60 -11.58
N ILE A 125 10.96 -21.22 -10.68
CA ILE A 125 9.48 -21.32 -10.79
C ILE A 125 8.85 -19.94 -11.00
N TYR A 126 9.27 -18.92 -10.23
CA TYR A 126 8.75 -17.56 -10.37
C TYR A 126 9.20 -16.90 -11.67
N GLN A 127 10.46 -17.08 -12.07
CA GLN A 127 10.99 -16.54 -13.32
C GLN A 127 10.25 -17.10 -14.53
N ASP A 128 9.97 -18.40 -14.52
CA ASP A 128 9.22 -19.07 -15.60
C ASP A 128 7.76 -18.63 -15.59
N ARG A 129 7.11 -18.61 -14.42
CA ARG A 129 5.69 -18.24 -14.29
C ARG A 129 5.39 -16.80 -14.71
N TYR A 130 6.31 -15.89 -14.49
CA TYR A 130 6.16 -14.47 -14.80
C TYR A 130 7.03 -14.01 -15.98
N ALA A 131 7.56 -14.94 -16.77
CA ALA A 131 8.26 -14.62 -18.00
C ALA A 131 7.33 -13.85 -18.96
N GLY A 132 7.75 -12.65 -19.36
CA GLY A 132 6.98 -11.77 -20.25
C GLY A 132 5.97 -10.85 -19.56
N GLU A 133 5.75 -11.00 -18.24
CA GLU A 133 4.87 -10.10 -17.50
C GLU A 133 5.54 -8.76 -17.22
N LYS A 134 5.13 -7.70 -17.92
CA LYS A 134 5.79 -6.38 -17.87
C LYS A 134 5.67 -5.67 -16.52
N LEU A 135 4.66 -6.01 -15.74
CA LEU A 135 4.39 -5.40 -14.43
C LEU A 135 4.74 -6.32 -13.26
N VAL A 136 5.41 -7.45 -13.51
CA VAL A 136 5.93 -8.33 -12.46
C VAL A 136 7.44 -8.48 -12.64
N LYS A 137 8.19 -8.15 -11.60
CA LYS A 137 9.64 -8.25 -11.60
C LYS A 137 10.09 -9.21 -10.51
N VAL A 138 10.80 -10.25 -10.94
CA VAL A 138 11.39 -11.25 -10.05
C VAL A 138 12.83 -10.85 -9.69
N THR A 139 13.10 -10.61 -8.42
CA THR A 139 14.41 -10.23 -7.87
C THR A 139 15.01 -11.35 -7.03
N GLY A 140 16.34 -11.42 -6.92
CA GLY A 140 16.99 -12.37 -5.99
C GLY A 140 16.77 -11.95 -4.53
N GLU A 141 17.08 -10.69 -4.24
CA GLU A 141 16.95 -10.11 -2.90
C GLU A 141 15.49 -9.79 -2.54
N PRO A 142 15.16 -9.73 -1.23
CA PRO A 142 13.86 -9.25 -0.77
C PRO A 142 13.60 -7.80 -1.22
N PRO A 143 12.49 -7.51 -1.93
CA PRO A 143 12.17 -6.16 -2.34
C PRO A 143 11.71 -5.32 -1.15
N SER A 144 11.85 -3.99 -1.25
CA SER A 144 11.50 -3.04 -0.19
C SER A 144 10.37 -2.10 -0.59
N VAL A 145 9.60 -1.64 0.41
CA VAL A 145 8.53 -0.64 0.22
C VAL A 145 9.05 0.62 -0.48
N LYS A 146 10.19 1.14 0.00
CA LYS A 146 10.81 2.35 -0.57
C LYS A 146 11.15 2.20 -2.05
N ALA A 147 11.56 1.01 -2.47
CA ALA A 147 11.92 0.75 -3.86
C ALA A 147 10.70 0.65 -4.78
N ILE A 148 9.54 0.18 -4.30
CA ILE A 148 8.34 0.00 -5.13
C ILE A 148 7.39 1.19 -5.10
N SER A 149 7.45 2.02 -4.06
CA SER A 149 6.61 3.21 -3.91
C SER A 149 6.74 4.12 -5.14
N GLY A 150 5.61 4.50 -5.73
CA GLY A 150 5.51 5.28 -6.97
C GLY A 150 5.69 4.47 -8.25
N LYS A 151 5.75 3.13 -8.20
CA LYS A 151 5.92 2.27 -9.38
C LYS A 151 4.67 1.43 -9.69
N HIS A 152 4.50 1.16 -10.97
CA HIS A 152 3.31 0.53 -11.56
C HIS A 152 3.23 -1.00 -11.42
N GLY A 153 4.21 -1.66 -10.80
CA GLY A 153 4.34 -3.11 -10.83
C GLY A 153 4.37 -3.79 -9.46
N VAL A 154 4.61 -5.09 -9.50
CA VAL A 154 4.90 -5.96 -8.37
C VAL A 154 6.37 -6.36 -8.44
N GLU A 155 7.08 -6.25 -7.33
CA GLU A 155 8.39 -6.89 -7.16
C GLU A 155 8.26 -8.10 -6.24
N VAL A 156 8.80 -9.25 -6.65
CA VAL A 156 8.81 -10.49 -5.86
C VAL A 156 10.23 -10.99 -5.73
N GLY A 157 10.66 -11.34 -4.51
CA GLY A 157 12.02 -11.84 -4.27
C GLY A 157 12.20 -12.39 -2.87
N GLY A 158 13.46 -12.53 -2.44
CA GLY A 158 13.77 -13.00 -1.08
C GLY A 158 13.38 -14.46 -0.87
N PHE A 159 13.71 -15.34 -1.82
CA PHE A 159 13.35 -16.76 -1.85
C PHE A 159 14.10 -17.58 -0.80
N GLY A 160 13.79 -17.38 0.48
CA GLY A 160 14.40 -18.06 1.61
C GLY A 160 13.77 -19.43 1.84
N VAL A 161 14.47 -20.51 1.51
CA VAL A 161 13.99 -21.87 1.77
C VAL A 161 14.61 -22.40 3.07
N HIS A 162 13.76 -22.96 3.94
CA HIS A 162 14.19 -23.60 5.18
C HIS A 162 15.13 -24.77 4.89
N SER A 163 16.04 -25.09 5.82
CA SER A 163 17.04 -26.18 5.66
C SER A 163 16.44 -27.55 5.35
N SER A 164 15.19 -27.80 5.75
CA SER A 164 14.45 -29.03 5.40
C SER A 164 13.96 -29.07 3.94
N GLY A 165 14.01 -27.96 3.20
CA GLY A 165 13.43 -27.82 1.86
C GLY A 165 11.90 -27.74 1.82
N LYS A 166 11.20 -27.94 2.94
CA LYS A 166 9.73 -28.08 3.02
C LYS A 166 8.96 -26.81 3.41
N ARG A 167 9.63 -25.66 3.44
CA ARG A 167 9.00 -24.36 3.68
C ARG A 167 9.80 -23.28 2.99
N VAL A 168 9.12 -22.38 2.30
CA VAL A 168 9.73 -21.19 1.71
C VAL A 168 9.10 -19.93 2.29
N VAL A 169 9.92 -18.89 2.43
CA VAL A 169 9.47 -17.52 2.62
C VAL A 169 9.75 -16.75 1.34
N VAL A 170 8.75 -16.00 0.85
CA VAL A 170 8.89 -15.08 -0.27
C VAL A 170 8.38 -13.70 0.13
N CYS A 171 9.00 -12.67 -0.41
CA CYS A 171 8.58 -11.29 -0.21
C CYS A 171 7.98 -10.73 -1.50
N ALA A 172 6.85 -10.03 -1.39
CA ALA A 172 6.22 -9.33 -2.50
C ALA A 172 5.90 -7.89 -2.11
N THR A 173 6.25 -6.94 -2.96
CA THR A 173 5.95 -5.52 -2.74
C THR A 173 5.19 -4.93 -3.91
N ILE A 174 4.27 -4.02 -3.59
CA ILE A 174 3.55 -3.20 -4.57
C ILE A 174 3.40 -1.79 -4.05
N ASP A 175 3.12 -0.85 -4.95
CA ASP A 175 2.45 0.38 -4.56
C ASP A 175 0.93 0.14 -4.45
N ASN A 176 0.34 0.41 -3.28
CA ASN A 176 -1.07 0.15 -3.00
C ASN A 176 -2.04 1.07 -3.76
N LEU A 177 -1.61 2.28 -4.14
CA LEU A 177 -2.42 3.23 -4.90
C LEU A 177 -2.27 3.00 -6.42
N LEU A 178 -1.14 2.45 -6.85
CA LEU A 178 -0.87 2.13 -8.25
C LEU A 178 -1.24 0.68 -8.59
N LYS A 179 -0.30 -0.27 -8.54
CA LYS A 179 -0.59 -1.66 -8.90
C LYS A 179 -1.62 -2.30 -7.97
N GLY A 180 -1.77 -1.79 -6.75
CA GLY A 180 -2.85 -2.18 -5.84
C GLY A 180 -4.22 -1.58 -6.15
N ALA A 181 -4.30 -0.57 -7.03
CA ALA A 181 -5.55 0.10 -7.39
C ALA A 181 -5.50 0.67 -8.83
N ALA A 182 -5.05 1.93 -9.01
CA ALA A 182 -5.23 2.69 -10.25
C ALA A 182 -4.56 2.06 -11.48
N THR A 183 -3.34 1.55 -11.33
CA THR A 183 -2.64 0.89 -12.44
C THR A 183 -3.30 -0.42 -12.83
N GLN A 184 -3.77 -1.20 -11.85
CA GLN A 184 -4.51 -2.43 -12.13
C GLN A 184 -5.82 -2.14 -12.86
N CYS A 185 -6.51 -1.07 -12.45
CA CYS A 185 -7.71 -0.59 -13.14
C CYS A 185 -7.40 -0.20 -14.60
N LEU A 186 -6.37 0.62 -14.84
CA LEU A 186 -5.96 1.00 -16.19
C LEU A 186 -5.53 -0.20 -17.03
N GLN A 187 -4.80 -1.16 -16.46
CA GLN A 187 -4.41 -2.39 -17.13
C GLN A 187 -5.64 -3.18 -17.60
N ASN A 188 -6.65 -3.32 -16.73
CA ASN A 188 -7.91 -3.99 -17.03
C ASN A 188 -8.73 -3.22 -18.09
N MET A 189 -8.84 -1.90 -17.97
CA MET A 189 -9.54 -1.05 -18.94
C MET A 189 -8.89 -1.11 -20.32
N ASN A 190 -7.55 -1.05 -20.38
CA ASN A 190 -6.82 -1.15 -21.64
C ASN A 190 -7.12 -2.46 -22.36
N LEU A 191 -7.13 -3.59 -21.64
CA LEU A 191 -7.49 -4.88 -22.20
C LEU A 191 -8.94 -4.91 -22.73
N ALA A 192 -9.89 -4.36 -21.97
CA ALA A 192 -11.30 -4.29 -22.39
C ALA A 192 -11.54 -3.38 -23.60
N LEU A 193 -10.73 -2.34 -23.77
CA LEU A 193 -10.82 -1.38 -24.87
C LEU A 193 -9.91 -1.70 -26.06
N GLY A 194 -9.12 -2.78 -25.98
CA GLY A 194 -8.20 -3.18 -27.05
C GLY A 194 -6.93 -2.33 -27.16
N PHE A 195 -6.55 -1.60 -26.10
CA PHE A 195 -5.30 -0.86 -26.01
C PHE A 195 -4.14 -1.74 -25.51
N ALA A 196 -2.92 -1.20 -25.59
CA ALA A 196 -1.75 -1.83 -24.97
C ALA A 196 -1.90 -1.86 -23.44
N GLU A 197 -1.62 -3.01 -22.84
CA GLU A 197 -1.87 -3.30 -21.42
C GLU A 197 -1.14 -2.36 -20.45
N THR A 198 0.13 -2.06 -20.74
CA THR A 198 0.92 -1.11 -19.96
C THR A 198 0.78 0.30 -20.54
N PRO A 199 0.69 1.36 -19.71
CA PRO A 199 0.87 2.71 -20.19
C PRO A 199 2.17 2.78 -21.01
N SER A 200 2.10 3.34 -22.21
CA SER A 200 3.32 3.75 -22.90
C SER A 200 4.08 4.67 -21.93
N PRO A 201 5.43 4.63 -21.84
CA PRO A 201 6.13 5.65 -21.08
C PRO A 201 5.75 6.99 -21.70
N VAL A 202 4.83 7.70 -21.06
CA VAL A 202 4.61 9.10 -21.36
C VAL A 202 5.97 9.70 -21.08
N SER A 203 6.64 10.15 -22.15
CA SER A 203 7.87 10.90 -22.04
C SER A 203 7.66 11.89 -20.90
N THR A 204 8.44 11.77 -19.84
CA THR A 204 8.52 12.78 -18.80
C THR A 204 9.17 14.01 -19.45
N ALA A 205 8.45 14.68 -20.34
CA ALA A 205 8.68 16.09 -20.58
C ALA A 205 8.49 16.72 -19.21
N ALA A 206 9.60 17.20 -18.66
CA ALA A 206 9.75 17.66 -17.29
C ALA A 206 8.58 18.58 -16.90
N SER A 207 7.59 18.04 -16.19
CA SER A 207 6.82 18.84 -15.27
C SER A 207 7.77 19.13 -14.11
N SER A 208 8.37 20.32 -14.14
CA SER A 208 9.09 20.89 -13.01
C SER A 208 8.32 20.60 -11.72
N PRO A 209 8.97 20.20 -10.63
CA PRO A 209 8.27 20.02 -9.36
C PRO A 209 7.56 21.33 -9.04
N LEU A 210 6.24 21.28 -8.87
CA LEU A 210 5.51 22.36 -8.22
C LEU A 210 6.20 22.60 -6.87
N ALA A 211 6.80 23.77 -6.73
CA ALA A 211 7.55 24.15 -5.55
C ALA A 211 6.66 24.00 -4.32
N VAL A 212 7.12 23.22 -3.35
CA VAL A 212 6.61 23.27 -1.99
C VAL A 212 6.82 24.70 -1.50
N PRO A 213 5.79 25.44 -1.04
CA PRO A 213 6.00 26.79 -0.51
C PRO A 213 6.92 26.70 0.70
N GLN A 214 8.06 27.38 0.64
CA GLN A 214 8.92 27.58 1.80
C GLN A 214 8.17 28.46 2.81
N PRO A 215 8.23 28.18 4.12
CA PRO A 215 7.67 29.07 5.13
C PRO A 215 8.42 30.42 5.07
N PHE A 216 7.65 31.50 5.11
CA PHE A 216 8.12 32.88 5.02
C PHE A 216 9.29 33.16 5.98
N GLY A 217 10.32 33.82 5.45
CA GLY A 217 11.58 34.09 6.13
C GLY A 217 11.43 34.99 7.35
N ILE A 218 12.13 34.60 8.42
CA ILE A 218 12.48 35.50 9.51
C ILE A 218 13.83 36.13 9.18
N SER A 219 13.82 37.45 9.06
CA SER A 219 14.98 38.32 8.81
C SER A 219 16.06 38.12 9.87
N THR A 220 17.27 37.75 9.44
CA THR A 220 18.48 37.74 10.28
C THR A 220 18.95 39.16 10.56
N VAL A 221 19.17 39.49 11.83
CA VAL A 221 19.91 40.68 12.28
C VAL A 221 21.37 40.26 12.55
N PRO A 222 22.40 41.00 12.11
CA PRO A 222 23.79 40.60 12.32
C PRO A 222 24.28 41.06 13.70
N THR A 223 24.81 40.13 14.51
CA THR A 223 25.58 40.49 15.71
C THR A 223 27.03 40.08 15.51
N LEU A 224 27.89 41.09 15.35
CA LEU A 224 29.33 40.99 15.54
C LEU A 224 29.61 40.96 17.05
N TYR A 225 30.30 39.95 17.56
CA TYR A 225 31.23 40.16 18.68
C TYR A 225 32.32 39.07 18.76
N THR A 226 33.54 39.56 18.92
CA THR A 226 34.82 38.88 19.09
C THR A 226 34.95 38.14 20.42
N ALA A 227 35.77 37.08 20.42
CA ALA A 227 36.18 36.31 21.58
C ALA A 227 37.03 37.12 22.58
N GLN A 228 36.80 36.89 23.88
CA GLN A 228 37.82 37.04 24.92
C GLN A 228 37.54 36.12 26.12
N LEU A 229 38.62 35.53 26.62
CA LEU A 229 38.73 34.60 27.74
C LEU A 229 38.47 35.29 29.09
N ASN A 230 37.78 34.63 30.05
CA ASN A 230 38.33 34.16 31.34
C ASN A 230 37.27 33.92 32.44
N THR A 231 37.48 32.78 33.13
CA THR A 231 37.35 32.49 34.58
C THR A 231 36.03 32.66 35.36
N ALA A 232 35.72 31.55 36.08
CA ALA A 232 35.25 31.44 37.47
C ALA A 232 33.74 31.42 37.77
N GLY A 233 33.35 30.41 38.57
CA GLY A 233 32.59 30.63 39.79
C GLY A 233 31.11 30.21 39.82
N ALA A 234 30.87 29.02 40.40
CA ALA A 234 29.90 28.71 41.45
C ALA A 234 28.42 29.16 41.40
N ASP A 235 27.57 28.15 41.67
CA ASP A 235 26.37 28.14 42.54
C ASP A 235 25.10 28.93 42.17
N GLY A 236 23.96 28.27 42.45
CA GLY A 236 22.83 28.94 43.08
C GLY A 236 21.49 28.94 42.34
N SER A 237 20.72 27.87 42.56
CA SER A 237 19.31 27.85 42.99
C SER A 237 18.25 28.88 42.50
N SER A 238 17.05 28.32 42.30
CA SER A 238 15.70 28.91 42.56
C SER A 238 15.24 30.00 41.59
N SER A 239 13.98 30.22 41.25
CA SER A 239 12.65 29.61 41.48
C SER A 239 11.66 30.45 40.66
N SER A 240 10.44 29.95 40.40
CA SER A 240 9.12 30.66 40.33
C SER A 240 9.05 32.10 39.74
N SER A 241 8.07 32.53 38.95
CA SER A 241 6.69 32.13 38.68
C SER A 241 6.13 33.18 37.70
N ASP A 242 4.89 32.93 37.24
CA ASP A 242 3.92 33.90 36.73
C ASP A 242 4.13 34.47 35.32
N ALA A 243 3.11 34.87 34.57
CA ALA A 243 1.71 34.48 34.37
C ALA A 243 1.21 35.40 33.24
N LEU A 244 0.17 34.95 32.53
CA LEU A 244 -0.89 35.75 31.89
C LEU A 244 -0.76 36.29 30.45
N ALA A 245 -1.93 36.12 29.80
CA ALA A 245 -2.53 36.83 28.67
C ALA A 245 -1.93 36.54 27.28
N GLY A 246 -2.62 35.93 26.31
CA GLY A 246 -4.03 36.01 25.96
C GLY A 246 -4.18 37.01 24.83
N HIS A 247 -4.40 36.56 23.58
CA HIS A 247 -4.84 37.40 22.46
C HIS A 247 -5.63 36.58 21.42
N ALA A 248 -6.67 37.22 20.90
CA ALA A 248 -7.77 36.67 20.12
C ALA A 248 -7.43 36.41 18.64
N GLN A 249 -8.23 35.50 18.06
CA GLN A 249 -8.33 35.17 16.63
C GLN A 249 -9.02 36.28 15.81
N PRO A 250 -8.76 36.37 14.50
CA PRO A 250 -9.74 36.85 13.54
C PRO A 250 -10.31 35.72 12.65
N LYS A 251 -11.59 35.88 12.33
CA LYS A 251 -12.44 35.01 11.51
C LYS A 251 -12.37 35.34 10.00
N ASP A 252 -12.86 34.36 9.24
CA ASP A 252 -13.53 34.40 7.92
C ASP A 252 -12.74 34.02 6.65
N SER A 253 -13.09 32.83 6.12
CA SER A 253 -13.52 32.65 4.71
C SER A 253 -14.35 31.35 4.58
N GLN A 254 -15.67 31.49 4.58
CA GLN A 254 -16.63 30.45 4.17
C GLN A 254 -17.26 30.91 2.85
N ASP A 255 -16.88 30.29 1.73
CA ASP A 255 -17.78 30.03 0.59
C ASP A 255 -17.00 29.32 -0.53
N THR A 256 -17.08 28.00 -0.59
CA THR A 256 -16.77 27.12 -1.76
C THR A 256 -16.91 25.63 -1.43
N THR A 257 -17.10 25.25 -0.16
CA THR A 257 -17.09 23.85 0.30
C THR A 257 -18.45 23.12 0.19
N ASP A 258 -19.55 23.80 -0.15
CA ASP A 258 -20.92 23.26 0.00
C ASP A 258 -21.46 22.47 -1.22
N MET A 259 -20.84 22.54 -2.40
CA MET A 259 -21.28 21.74 -3.57
C MET A 259 -20.64 20.35 -3.65
N GLY A 260 -19.39 20.20 -3.20
CA GLY A 260 -18.67 18.91 -3.25
C GLY A 260 -19.18 17.89 -2.23
N SER A 261 -19.56 18.34 -1.04
CA SER A 261 -20.15 17.50 0.02
C SER A 261 -21.48 16.90 -0.40
N ARG A 262 -22.35 17.70 -1.04
CA ARG A 262 -23.69 17.26 -1.48
C ARG A 262 -23.68 16.25 -2.63
N ILE A 263 -22.61 16.21 -3.43
CA ILE A 263 -22.43 15.21 -4.49
C ILE A 263 -21.93 13.87 -3.89
N LEU A 264 -21.04 13.94 -2.90
CA LEU A 264 -20.54 12.74 -2.21
C LEU A 264 -21.62 12.07 -1.36
N GLU A 265 -22.45 12.85 -0.64
CA GLU A 265 -23.56 12.31 0.14
C GLU A 265 -24.61 11.59 -0.74
N ARG A 266 -24.90 12.11 -1.94
CA ARG A 266 -25.83 11.44 -2.87
C ARG A 266 -25.29 10.14 -3.46
N LEU A 267 -23.97 10.04 -3.66
CA LEU A 267 -23.35 8.81 -4.17
C LEU A 267 -23.31 7.73 -3.09
N GLU A 268 -23.09 8.09 -1.82
CA GLU A 268 -23.14 7.15 -0.70
C GLU A 268 -24.57 6.63 -0.44
N GLU A 269 -25.60 7.47 -0.56
CA GLU A 269 -27.00 7.05 -0.42
C GLU A 269 -27.45 6.08 -1.53
N GLU A 270 -27.01 6.29 -2.77
CA GLU A 270 -27.34 5.38 -3.89
C GLU A 270 -26.60 4.02 -3.78
N GLU A 271 -25.38 4.00 -3.26
CA GLU A 271 -24.58 2.78 -3.08
C GLU A 271 -25.12 1.92 -1.93
N ILE A 272 -25.55 2.53 -0.83
CA ILE A 272 -26.24 1.85 0.27
C ILE A 272 -27.60 1.29 -0.18
N ALA A 273 -28.35 2.04 -0.99
CA ALA A 273 -29.63 1.57 -1.53
C ALA A 273 -29.48 0.43 -2.55
N GLN A 274 -28.37 0.33 -3.27
CA GLN A 274 -28.07 -0.80 -4.15
C GLN A 274 -27.67 -2.06 -3.37
N LEU A 275 -26.90 -1.91 -2.29
CA LEU A 275 -26.50 -3.03 -1.43
C LEU A 275 -27.69 -3.63 -0.68
N ALA A 276 -28.61 -2.80 -0.18
CA ALA A 276 -29.82 -3.26 0.48
C ALA A 276 -30.76 -4.07 -0.45
N ARG A 277 -30.86 -3.69 -1.73
CA ARG A 277 -31.67 -4.43 -2.72
C ARG A 277 -31.06 -5.79 -3.10
N LEU A 278 -29.74 -5.90 -3.05
CA LEU A 278 -29.03 -7.16 -3.30
C LEU A 278 -29.15 -8.15 -2.12
N GLU A 279 -29.37 -7.66 -0.90
CA GLU A 279 -29.65 -8.50 0.28
C GLU A 279 -31.09 -9.02 0.30
N GLU A 280 -32.07 -8.24 -0.18
CA GLU A 280 -33.47 -8.71 -0.30
C GLU A 280 -33.65 -9.76 -1.40
N ASP A 281 -32.98 -9.63 -2.55
CA ASP A 281 -33.01 -10.63 -3.63
C ASP A 281 -32.22 -11.92 -3.30
N SER A 282 -31.37 -11.90 -2.28
CA SER A 282 -30.64 -13.07 -1.77
C SER A 282 -31.44 -13.87 -0.72
N ALA A 283 -32.54 -13.31 -0.22
CA ALA A 283 -33.35 -13.89 0.85
C ALA A 283 -34.73 -14.39 0.40
N ALA A 284 -35.04 -14.31 -0.90
CA ALA A 284 -36.24 -14.83 -1.56
C ALA A 284 -35.92 -16.04 -2.46
#